data_AF-A0A524BHG7-F1
#
_entry.id   AF-A0A524BHG7-F1
#
_cell.length_a   1.000
_cell.length_b   1.000
_cell.length_c   1.000
_cell.angle_alpha   90.00
_cell.angle_beta   90.00
_cell.angle_gamma   90.00
#
_symmetry.space_group_name_H-M   'P 1'
#
loop_
_entity.id
_entity.type
_entity.pdbx_description
1 polymer ?
#
loop_
_entity_poly.entity_id
_entity_poly.type
_entity_poly.pdbx_seq_one_letter_code
_entity_poly.pdbx_strand_id
1 'polypeptide(L)'
;MTGTGAVRRVAAAVASGALIASMLMAATTAQAAQPRVVNACANPAAIDIASGLELQTSLRQARDGDILCLTQDITIQPIGLDVPVLLNASVTIDGAGHAIRPSASGEGLYFDLSGDSADSLVLANIEFPGGVLRNNNSAVRLLGSQNRTDTLTVSNVTYFNLRTIGSAAGVMGFGTALHADLMGTVDIEGLYVSNTLAQAFAPVVIAANTIALRQSSFHFNRVLHNMANTEALSACPRQLALSPFTGPRAGAASLEAGTSITITDSIFWNNTADCGGALYLTQLATAADTNTRASITDSSIAYNAALVRGGGGIYA
;
A
#
# COMPACT_ATOMS: atom_id res chain seq x y z
N MET A 1 -56.00 7.63 46.96
CA MET A 1 -55.05 6.50 47.04
C MET A 1 -55.27 5.68 45.77
N THR A 2 -54.40 5.54 44.79
CA THR A 2 -52.96 5.78 44.58
C THR A 2 -52.71 5.92 43.07
N GLY A 3 -51.62 6.59 42.65
CA GLY A 3 -51.17 6.74 41.25
C GLY A 3 -50.98 5.39 40.51
N THR A 4 -50.79 5.35 39.20
CA THR A 4 -49.64 5.94 38.48
C THR A 4 -49.88 6.03 36.97
N GLY A 5 -49.31 7.05 36.33
CA GLY A 5 -49.08 7.06 34.90
C GLY A 5 -47.80 6.31 34.53
N ALA A 6 -47.76 5.72 33.33
CA ALA A 6 -46.51 5.47 32.62
C ALA A 6 -46.71 5.25 31.11
N VAL A 7 -46.31 6.28 30.36
CA VAL A 7 -45.39 6.19 29.22
C VAL A 7 -45.80 5.38 27.98
N ARG A 8 -46.44 6.13 27.09
CA ARG A 8 -46.38 6.08 25.62
C ARG A 8 -44.92 6.23 25.13
N ARG A 9 -44.15 5.14 24.98
CA ARG A 9 -42.88 5.12 24.21
C ARG A 9 -42.52 3.72 23.68
N VAL A 10 -43.19 3.26 22.63
CA VAL A 10 -42.68 2.18 21.78
C VAL A 10 -43.09 2.44 20.32
N ALA A 11 -42.48 3.42 19.67
CA ALA A 11 -42.64 3.61 18.22
C ALA A 11 -41.52 4.44 17.56
N ALA A 12 -40.32 4.52 18.15
CA ALA A 12 -39.23 5.34 17.61
C ALA A 12 -37.88 4.60 17.47
N ALA A 13 -37.80 3.30 17.71
CA ALA A 13 -36.55 2.54 17.64
C ALA A 13 -36.41 1.65 16.39
N VAL A 14 -37.49 1.38 15.65
CA VAL A 14 -37.46 0.44 14.52
C VAL A 14 -37.24 1.13 13.18
N ALA A 15 -37.56 2.43 13.06
CA ALA A 15 -37.34 3.19 11.83
C ALA A 15 -35.87 3.61 11.64
N SER A 16 -35.11 3.81 12.73
CA SER A 16 -33.70 4.20 12.67
C SER A 16 -32.77 3.06 12.26
N GLY A 17 -33.07 1.83 12.65
CA GLY A 17 -32.29 0.64 12.27
C GLY A 17 -32.43 0.29 10.79
N ALA A 18 -33.63 0.46 10.23
CA ALA A 18 -33.88 0.19 8.81
C ALA A 18 -33.27 1.27 7.89
N LEU A 19 -33.23 2.54 8.32
CA LEU A 19 -32.58 3.61 7.54
C LEU A 19 -31.04 3.49 7.55
N ILE A 20 -30.45 3.08 8.69
CA ILE A 20 -29.00 2.84 8.78
C ILE A 20 -28.62 1.59 7.98
N ALA A 21 -29.43 0.51 8.02
CA ALA A 21 -29.19 -0.69 7.23
C ALA A 21 -29.34 -0.46 5.71
N SER A 22 -30.27 0.40 5.28
CA SER A 22 -30.44 0.73 3.86
C SER A 22 -29.40 1.73 3.34
N MET A 23 -28.83 2.59 4.18
CA MET A 23 -27.63 3.37 3.83
C MET A 23 -26.35 2.53 3.83
N LEU A 24 -26.23 1.50 4.69
CA LEU A 24 -25.06 0.62 4.72
C LEU A 24 -25.02 -0.39 3.56
N MET A 25 -26.17 -0.85 3.06
CA MET A 25 -26.22 -1.83 1.96
C MET A 25 -26.13 -1.19 0.57
N ALA A 26 -26.32 0.13 0.45
CA ALA A 26 -26.15 0.86 -0.80
C ALA A 26 -24.67 1.12 -1.18
N ALA A 27 -23.72 0.89 -0.28
CA ALA A 27 -22.29 1.02 -0.54
C ALA A 27 -21.65 -0.24 -1.18
N THR A 28 -22.46 -1.14 -1.75
CA THR A 28 -21.98 -2.27 -2.57
C THR A 28 -22.03 -1.99 -4.08
N THR A 29 -22.36 -0.76 -4.47
CA THR A 29 -22.25 -0.31 -5.86
C THR A 29 -20.79 -0.16 -6.24
N ALA A 30 -20.37 -0.89 -7.28
CA ALA A 30 -19.09 -0.78 -7.96
C ALA A 30 -18.48 0.63 -7.84
N GLN A 31 -17.49 0.79 -6.96
CA GLN A 31 -16.64 1.97 -6.95
C GLN A 31 -15.80 1.88 -8.22
N ALA A 32 -16.23 2.60 -9.25
CA ALA A 32 -15.38 2.88 -10.41
C ALA A 32 -14.07 3.48 -9.88
N ALA A 33 -12.94 3.08 -10.48
CA ALA A 33 -11.66 3.76 -10.28
C ALA A 33 -11.88 5.28 -10.32
N GLN A 34 -11.18 6.04 -9.46
CA GLN A 34 -11.26 7.50 -9.51
C GLN A 34 -11.09 7.97 -10.96
N PRO A 35 -11.91 8.91 -11.46
CA PRO A 35 -11.83 9.36 -12.84
C PRO A 35 -10.42 9.86 -13.14
N ARG A 36 -9.77 9.20 -14.09
CA ARG A 36 -8.38 9.43 -14.45
C ARG A 36 -8.23 10.78 -15.16
N VAL A 37 -7.55 11.73 -14.51
CA VAL A 37 -7.17 12.99 -15.14
C VAL A 37 -5.81 12.81 -15.79
N VAL A 38 -5.82 12.58 -17.11
CA VAL A 38 -4.60 12.55 -17.90
C VAL A 38 -4.18 13.99 -18.20
N ASN A 39 -2.99 14.35 -17.74
CA ASN A 39 -2.39 15.65 -17.98
C ASN A 39 -1.19 15.48 -18.92
N ALA A 40 -0.81 16.54 -19.62
CA ALA A 40 0.50 16.57 -20.25
C ALA A 40 1.59 16.65 -19.17
N CYS A 41 2.77 16.12 -19.48
CA CYS A 41 3.96 16.26 -18.64
C CYS A 41 4.17 17.74 -18.29
N ALA A 42 4.23 18.04 -17.00
CA ALA A 42 4.39 19.43 -16.54
C ALA A 42 5.79 19.99 -16.83
N ASN A 43 6.78 19.11 -17.00
CA ASN A 43 8.17 19.50 -17.23
C ASN A 43 8.58 19.35 -18.71
N PRO A 44 8.95 20.44 -19.41
CA PRO A 44 9.38 20.39 -20.80
C PRO A 44 10.74 19.68 -21.03
N ALA A 45 11.50 19.41 -19.96
CA ALA A 45 12.73 18.62 -20.02
C ALA A 45 12.52 17.13 -19.74
N ALA A 46 11.28 16.68 -19.53
CA ALA A 46 10.98 15.28 -19.31
C ALA A 46 11.29 14.43 -20.55
N ILE A 47 11.74 13.20 -20.31
CA ILE A 47 11.92 12.18 -21.33
C ILE A 47 10.57 11.52 -21.54
N ASP A 48 10.01 11.67 -22.74
CA ASP A 48 8.76 11.03 -23.12
C ASP A 48 8.92 9.50 -23.18
N ILE A 49 8.02 8.81 -22.47
CA ILE A 49 7.95 7.36 -22.41
C ILE A 49 6.62 6.93 -23.03
N ALA A 50 6.69 6.22 -24.15
CA ALA A 50 5.54 5.73 -24.87
C ALA A 50 5.36 4.21 -24.73
N SER A 51 6.32 3.48 -24.18
CA SER A 51 6.21 2.03 -24.00
C SER A 51 6.90 1.51 -22.73
N GLY A 52 6.53 0.31 -22.30
CA GLY A 52 7.20 -0.35 -21.17
C GLY A 52 8.67 -0.66 -21.45
N LEU A 53 9.03 -0.95 -22.70
CA LEU A 53 10.43 -1.18 -23.09
C LEU A 53 11.25 0.12 -23.02
N GLU A 54 10.67 1.24 -23.45
CA GLU A 54 11.31 2.56 -23.31
C GLU A 54 11.49 2.91 -21.84
N LEU A 55 10.47 2.71 -20.98
CA LEU A 55 10.61 2.93 -19.55
C LEU A 55 11.79 2.14 -18.97
N GLN A 56 11.85 0.84 -19.27
CA GLN A 56 12.92 -0.03 -18.78
C GLN A 56 14.30 0.36 -19.30
N THR A 57 14.38 0.78 -20.56
CA THR A 57 15.64 1.23 -21.17
C THR A 57 16.11 2.53 -20.56
N SER A 58 15.21 3.50 -20.41
CA SER A 58 15.49 4.80 -19.80
C SER A 58 15.92 4.65 -18.34
N LEU A 59 15.25 3.80 -17.55
CA LEU A 59 15.62 3.54 -16.16
C LEU A 59 17.05 2.97 -16.02
N ARG A 60 17.48 2.10 -16.93
CA ARG A 60 18.86 1.54 -16.92
C ARG A 60 19.93 2.55 -17.34
N GLN A 61 19.53 3.65 -17.98
CA GLN A 61 20.42 4.69 -18.49
C GLN A 61 20.23 6.03 -17.76
N ALA A 62 19.39 6.03 -16.73
CA ALA A 62 18.98 7.23 -16.05
C ALA A 62 20.15 7.90 -15.34
N ARG A 63 20.03 9.22 -15.21
CA ARG A 63 20.97 10.10 -14.53
C ARG A 63 20.24 10.85 -13.42
N ASP A 64 21.00 11.37 -12.47
CA ASP A 64 20.45 12.19 -11.40
C ASP A 64 19.65 13.36 -11.96
N GLY A 65 18.39 13.46 -11.50
CA GLY A 65 17.45 14.50 -11.89
C GLY A 65 16.63 14.17 -13.14
N ASP A 66 16.80 12.99 -13.75
CA ASP A 66 15.98 12.59 -14.89
C ASP A 66 14.50 12.46 -14.49
N ILE A 67 13.63 12.94 -15.39
CA ILE A 67 12.19 12.85 -15.26
C ILE A 67 11.67 12.04 -16.44
N LEU A 68 11.16 10.84 -16.16
CA LEU A 68 10.57 9.94 -17.12
C LEU A 68 9.07 10.15 -17.11
N CYS A 69 8.51 10.69 -18.19
CA CYS A 69 7.09 11.03 -18.24
C CYS A 69 6.33 10.11 -19.19
N LEU A 70 5.27 9.46 -18.70
CA LEU A 70 4.42 8.64 -19.55
C LEU A 70 3.56 9.53 -20.46
N THR A 71 3.51 9.14 -21.74
CA THR A 71 2.68 9.80 -22.76
C THR A 71 1.45 8.98 -23.16
N GLN A 72 1.42 7.72 -22.71
CA GLN A 72 0.30 6.79 -22.90
C GLN A 72 0.32 5.71 -21.83
N ASP A 73 -0.75 4.92 -21.78
CA ASP A 73 -0.75 3.70 -20.97
C ASP A 73 0.28 2.72 -21.49
N ILE A 74 1.05 2.15 -20.56
CA ILE A 74 2.09 1.20 -20.90
C ILE A 74 1.85 -0.15 -20.23
N THR A 75 2.31 -1.19 -20.92
CA THR A 75 2.44 -2.53 -20.35
C THR A 75 3.91 -2.84 -20.17
N ILE A 76 4.31 -3.24 -18.96
CA ILE A 76 5.68 -3.67 -18.66
C ILE A 76 5.81 -5.18 -18.82
N GLN A 77 6.88 -5.59 -19.49
CA GLN A 77 7.25 -7.00 -19.61
C GLN A 77 8.09 -7.40 -18.39
N PRO A 78 8.04 -8.65 -17.92
CA PRO A 78 8.84 -9.10 -16.79
C PRO A 78 10.31 -8.99 -17.19
N ILE A 79 11.16 -8.50 -16.29
CA ILE A 79 12.62 -8.43 -16.53
C ILE A 79 13.26 -9.72 -16.00
N GLY A 80 12.65 -10.87 -16.25
CA GLY A 80 13.06 -12.13 -15.63
C GLY A 80 12.80 -12.18 -14.13
N LEU A 81 12.66 -13.41 -13.59
CA LEU A 81 12.26 -13.61 -12.20
C LEU A 81 13.18 -12.88 -11.21
N ASP A 82 12.62 -11.97 -10.42
CA ASP A 82 13.28 -11.27 -9.31
C ASP A 82 14.52 -10.42 -9.68
N VAL A 83 14.67 -9.96 -10.93
CA VAL A 83 15.82 -9.10 -11.30
C VAL A 83 15.45 -7.62 -11.11
N PRO A 84 16.01 -6.93 -10.10
CA PRO A 84 15.77 -5.51 -9.95
C PRO A 84 16.45 -4.71 -11.06
N VAL A 85 15.84 -3.57 -11.41
CA VAL A 85 16.55 -2.50 -12.10
C VAL A 85 17.42 -1.81 -11.06
N LEU A 86 18.73 -2.04 -11.14
CA LEU A 86 19.70 -1.27 -10.38
C LEU A 86 19.63 0.18 -10.83
N LEU A 87 19.22 1.06 -9.93
CA LEU A 87 19.04 2.48 -10.16
C LEU A 87 20.08 3.22 -9.31
N ASN A 88 21.21 3.56 -9.93
CA ASN A 88 22.29 4.35 -9.31
C ASN A 88 22.11 5.84 -9.61
N ALA A 89 20.87 6.31 -9.53
CA ALA A 89 20.47 7.66 -9.90
C ALA A 89 19.19 8.07 -9.20
N SER A 90 19.07 9.36 -8.92
CA SER A 90 17.85 9.99 -8.46
C SER A 90 16.90 10.28 -9.63
N VAL A 91 15.74 9.62 -9.67
CA VAL A 91 14.83 9.65 -10.82
C VAL A 91 13.39 9.94 -10.40
N THR A 92 12.68 10.69 -11.24
CA THR A 92 11.23 10.84 -11.15
C THR A 92 10.55 10.06 -12.28
N ILE A 93 9.56 9.24 -11.93
CA ILE A 93 8.60 8.67 -12.88
C ILE A 93 7.28 9.42 -12.70
N ASP A 94 6.94 10.26 -13.67
CA ASP A 94 5.66 10.95 -13.74
C ASP A 94 4.74 10.17 -14.68
N GLY A 95 3.67 9.62 -14.13
CA GLY A 95 2.64 8.95 -14.91
C GLY A 95 1.87 9.93 -15.77
N ALA A 96 1.83 11.23 -15.44
CA ALA A 96 0.96 12.21 -16.10
C ALA A 96 -0.52 11.75 -16.13
N GLY A 97 -0.91 10.98 -15.12
CA GLY A 97 -2.20 10.31 -15.02
C GLY A 97 -2.25 8.95 -15.70
N HIS A 98 -1.23 8.49 -16.41
CA HIS A 98 -1.20 7.22 -17.15
C HIS A 98 -1.01 5.96 -16.32
N ALA A 99 -1.48 4.84 -16.90
CA ALA A 99 -1.45 3.54 -16.26
C ALA A 99 -0.20 2.74 -16.63
N ILE A 100 0.37 2.06 -15.63
CA ILE A 100 1.37 1.02 -15.81
C ILE A 100 0.74 -0.33 -15.48
N ARG A 101 0.69 -1.22 -16.47
CA ARG A 101 0.14 -2.57 -16.32
C ARG A 101 1.24 -3.63 -16.40
N PRO A 102 1.33 -4.58 -15.46
CA PRO A 102 2.15 -5.75 -15.66
C PRO A 102 1.56 -6.60 -16.80
N SER A 103 2.41 -7.06 -17.72
CA SER A 103 2.01 -8.06 -18.72
C SER A 103 1.55 -9.36 -18.01
N ALA A 104 0.63 -10.10 -18.64
CA ALA A 104 -0.12 -11.18 -18.01
C ALA A 104 0.75 -12.10 -17.12
N SER A 105 0.40 -12.22 -15.84
CA SER A 105 1.11 -12.99 -14.79
C SER A 105 2.51 -12.54 -14.38
N GLY A 106 2.89 -11.31 -14.75
CA GLY A 106 4.23 -10.75 -14.54
C GLY A 106 4.46 -10.02 -13.22
N GLU A 107 5.73 -9.66 -13.07
CA GLU A 107 6.29 -8.75 -12.07
C GLU A 107 5.80 -7.31 -12.26
N GLY A 108 5.74 -6.57 -11.16
CA GLY A 108 5.67 -5.12 -11.22
C GLY A 108 7.05 -4.49 -11.46
N LEU A 109 7.19 -3.21 -11.14
CA LEU A 109 8.47 -2.53 -11.17
C LEU A 109 9.28 -2.93 -9.93
N TYR A 110 10.50 -3.44 -10.12
CA TYR A 110 11.42 -3.72 -9.02
C TYR A 110 12.67 -2.87 -9.16
N PHE A 111 12.90 -2.00 -8.18
CA PHE A 111 14.05 -1.11 -8.10
C PHE A 111 15.00 -1.55 -7.00
N ASP A 112 16.29 -1.46 -7.29
CA ASP A 112 17.35 -1.59 -6.31
C ASP A 112 18.16 -0.29 -6.32
N LEU A 113 18.10 0.45 -5.21
CA LEU A 113 18.86 1.67 -4.99
C LEU A 113 20.18 1.35 -4.27
N SER A 114 20.60 0.07 -4.15
CA SER A 114 21.75 -0.38 -3.35
C SER A 114 23.15 0.09 -3.82
N GLY A 115 23.25 1.10 -4.68
CA GLY A 115 24.50 1.69 -5.20
C GLY A 115 25.38 2.42 -4.19
N ASP A 116 26.41 3.14 -4.65
CA ASP A 116 27.40 3.77 -3.75
C ASP A 116 26.94 5.14 -3.19
N SER A 117 25.91 5.75 -3.77
CA SER A 117 25.33 7.04 -3.37
C SER A 117 23.99 6.90 -2.67
N ALA A 118 23.55 7.99 -2.03
CA ALA A 118 22.18 8.13 -1.56
C ALA A 118 21.30 8.56 -2.73
N ASP A 119 20.34 7.71 -3.10
CA ASP A 119 19.52 7.90 -4.29
C ASP A 119 18.04 8.11 -3.92
N SER A 120 17.27 8.66 -4.86
CA SER A 120 15.85 8.95 -4.66
C SER A 120 14.99 8.44 -5.81
N LEU A 121 13.85 7.85 -5.48
CA LEU A 121 12.80 7.54 -6.46
C LEU A 121 11.55 8.35 -6.15
N VAL A 122 11.04 9.06 -7.14
CA VAL A 122 9.74 9.72 -7.09
C VAL A 122 8.76 9.01 -8.02
N LEU A 123 7.60 8.63 -7.50
CA LEU A 123 6.48 8.10 -8.27
C LEU A 123 5.32 9.09 -8.16
N ALA A 124 4.91 9.67 -9.28
CA ALA A 124 3.90 10.72 -9.28
C ALA A 124 2.81 10.48 -10.33
N ASN A 125 1.55 10.68 -9.99
CA ASN A 125 0.43 10.67 -10.96
C ASN A 125 0.31 9.37 -11.78
N ILE A 126 0.54 8.20 -11.16
CA ILE A 126 0.51 6.90 -11.85
C ILE A 126 -0.68 6.09 -11.36
N GLU A 127 -1.33 5.36 -12.28
CA GLU A 127 -2.27 4.31 -11.94
C GLU A 127 -1.66 2.92 -12.18
N PHE A 128 -1.87 2.00 -11.25
CA PHE A 128 -1.56 0.58 -11.38
C PHE A 128 -2.87 -0.22 -11.34
N PRO A 129 -3.57 -0.35 -12.49
CA PRO A 129 -4.93 -0.90 -12.53
C PRO A 129 -4.94 -2.39 -12.85
N GLY A 130 -5.48 -3.17 -11.92
CA GLY A 130 -5.76 -4.59 -12.12
C GLY A 130 -4.50 -5.41 -12.35
N GLY A 131 -4.55 -6.68 -11.96
CA GLY A 131 -3.44 -7.57 -12.26
C GLY A 131 -3.35 -8.73 -11.30
N VAL A 132 -2.63 -9.74 -11.76
CA VAL A 132 -2.26 -10.88 -10.95
C VAL A 132 -0.75 -10.84 -10.76
N LEU A 133 -0.33 -10.42 -9.56
CA LEU A 133 1.08 -10.43 -9.16
C LEU A 133 1.42 -11.82 -8.62
N ARG A 134 2.45 -12.47 -9.17
CA ARG A 134 2.88 -13.82 -8.77
C ARG A 134 4.19 -13.79 -8.00
N ASN A 135 4.51 -14.86 -7.29
CA ASN A 135 5.86 -15.16 -6.80
C ASN A 135 6.54 -13.98 -6.07
N ASN A 136 6.02 -13.53 -4.93
CA ASN A 136 6.65 -12.46 -4.14
C ASN A 136 6.65 -11.05 -4.74
N ASN A 137 5.96 -10.83 -5.86
CA ASN A 137 6.02 -9.55 -6.53
C ASN A 137 5.02 -8.52 -6.01
N SER A 138 5.44 -7.27 -6.06
CA SER A 138 4.61 -6.10 -5.82
C SER A 138 4.42 -5.33 -7.12
N ALA A 139 3.37 -4.51 -7.24
CA ALA A 139 3.23 -3.63 -8.40
C ALA A 139 4.39 -2.64 -8.48
N VAL A 140 4.85 -2.18 -7.32
CA VAL A 140 6.15 -1.51 -7.15
C VAL A 140 6.86 -2.12 -5.95
N ARG A 141 8.12 -2.53 -6.15
CA ARG A 141 9.04 -2.99 -5.11
C ARG A 141 10.31 -2.15 -5.15
N LEU A 142 10.80 -1.75 -3.98
CA LEU A 142 12.05 -1.03 -3.81
C LEU A 142 12.89 -1.68 -2.72
N LEU A 143 14.18 -1.81 -3.00
CA LEU A 143 15.20 -2.10 -2.01
C LEU A 143 16.14 -0.88 -1.93
N GLY A 144 16.19 -0.25 -0.75
CA GLY A 144 17.11 0.86 -0.49
C GLY A 144 18.19 0.51 0.54
N SER A 145 18.79 1.55 1.12
CA SER A 145 19.69 1.48 2.26
C SER A 145 19.39 2.55 3.31
N GLN A 146 19.09 2.12 4.53
CA GLN A 146 18.81 3.00 5.66
C GLN A 146 20.06 3.80 6.05
N ASN A 147 21.24 3.20 5.88
CA ASN A 147 22.53 3.81 6.22
C ASN A 147 22.93 4.91 5.24
N ARG A 148 22.62 4.73 3.94
CA ARG A 148 22.84 5.77 2.94
C ARG A 148 21.72 6.79 2.89
N THR A 149 20.59 6.49 3.51
CA THR A 149 19.40 7.36 3.58
C THR A 149 18.67 7.54 2.25
N ASP A 150 18.55 6.46 1.46
CA ASP A 150 17.78 6.50 0.21
C ASP A 150 16.33 6.92 0.46
N THR A 151 15.71 7.58 -0.52
CA THR A 151 14.37 8.15 -0.35
C THR A 151 13.37 7.67 -1.39
N LEU A 152 12.14 7.47 -0.95
CA LEU A 152 10.99 7.22 -1.81
C LEU A 152 9.96 8.31 -1.57
N THR A 153 9.55 8.98 -2.65
CA THR A 153 8.39 9.88 -2.64
C THR A 153 7.29 9.30 -3.51
N VAL A 154 6.07 9.24 -2.98
CA VAL A 154 4.87 8.81 -3.71
C VAL A 154 3.85 9.93 -3.66
N SER A 155 3.40 10.42 -4.83
CA SER A 155 2.43 11.51 -4.92
C SER A 155 1.32 11.16 -5.89
N ASN A 156 0.06 11.15 -5.43
CA ASN A 156 -1.10 10.92 -6.29
C ASN A 156 -0.99 9.61 -7.10
N VAL A 157 -0.71 8.51 -6.41
CA VAL A 157 -0.57 7.18 -7.03
C VAL A 157 -1.76 6.31 -6.65
N THR A 158 -2.31 5.60 -7.62
CA THR A 158 -3.46 4.71 -7.42
C THR A 158 -3.08 3.25 -7.68
N TYR A 159 -3.45 2.37 -6.76
CA TYR A 159 -3.42 0.92 -6.94
C TYR A 159 -4.84 0.38 -6.75
N PHE A 160 -5.37 -0.32 -7.77
CA PHE A 160 -6.77 -0.76 -7.75
C PHE A 160 -6.94 -2.15 -8.34
N ASN A 161 -7.80 -2.96 -7.71
CA ASN A 161 -8.14 -4.33 -8.15
C ASN A 161 -6.91 -5.24 -8.35
N LEU A 162 -5.88 -5.07 -7.52
CA LEU A 162 -4.72 -5.94 -7.55
C LEU A 162 -5.02 -7.25 -6.83
N ARG A 163 -4.62 -8.35 -7.43
CA ARG A 163 -4.67 -9.67 -6.80
C ARG A 163 -3.28 -10.27 -6.78
N THR A 164 -2.89 -10.82 -5.66
CA THR A 164 -1.60 -11.51 -5.57
C THR A 164 -1.81 -12.99 -5.40
N ILE A 165 -1.18 -13.80 -6.24
CA ILE A 165 -1.20 -15.26 -6.12
C ILE A 165 0.16 -15.70 -5.62
N GLY A 166 0.21 -16.17 -4.37
CA GLY A 166 1.39 -16.82 -3.82
C GLY A 166 1.73 -18.08 -4.61
N SER A 167 3.01 -18.46 -4.54
CA SER A 167 3.49 -19.72 -5.08
C SER A 167 2.93 -20.90 -4.26
N ALA A 168 3.23 -22.12 -4.71
CA ALA A 168 2.72 -23.37 -4.14
C ALA A 168 2.76 -23.41 -2.59
N ALA A 169 1.87 -24.21 -1.99
CA ALA A 169 1.72 -24.35 -0.55
C ALA A 169 3.08 -24.38 0.19
N GLY A 170 3.29 -23.41 1.08
CA GLY A 170 4.52 -23.29 1.89
C GLY A 170 5.41 -22.09 1.55
N VAL A 171 5.19 -21.40 0.42
CA VAL A 171 5.94 -20.17 0.08
C VAL A 171 5.01 -18.96 0.25
N MET A 172 5.30 -18.10 1.25
CA MET A 172 4.53 -16.88 1.46
C MET A 172 4.95 -15.83 0.41
N GLY A 173 3.99 -15.46 -0.46
CA GLY A 173 4.10 -14.31 -1.35
C GLY A 173 4.22 -12.98 -0.59
N PHE A 174 5.05 -12.03 -1.01
CA PHE A 174 4.98 -10.60 -0.61
C PHE A 174 4.07 -9.80 -1.54
N GLY A 175 2.89 -10.31 -1.83
CA GLY A 175 2.03 -9.72 -2.84
C GLY A 175 1.46 -8.37 -2.42
N THR A 176 2.10 -7.26 -2.77
CA THR A 176 1.67 -5.92 -2.33
C THR A 176 1.45 -4.96 -3.51
N ALA A 177 0.70 -3.89 -3.29
CA ALA A 177 0.65 -2.76 -4.17
C ALA A 177 2.01 -2.02 -4.18
N LEU A 178 2.51 -1.68 -2.99
CA LEU A 178 3.79 -1.01 -2.79
C LEU A 178 4.58 -1.71 -1.67
N HIS A 179 5.81 -2.11 -1.99
CA HIS A 179 6.76 -2.64 -1.02
C HIS A 179 8.05 -1.81 -1.09
N ALA A 180 8.39 -1.11 0.00
CA ALA A 180 9.64 -0.38 0.13
C ALA A 180 10.39 -0.86 1.37
N ASP A 181 11.58 -1.43 1.17
CA ASP A 181 12.40 -1.98 2.25
C ASP A 181 13.72 -1.21 2.38
N LEU A 182 14.22 -1.14 3.62
CA LEU A 182 15.48 -0.52 3.98
C LEU A 182 15.62 0.95 3.55
N MET A 183 14.55 1.73 3.56
CA MET A 183 14.61 3.14 3.12
C MET A 183 15.12 4.08 4.22
N GLY A 184 15.82 5.15 3.86
CA GLY A 184 16.06 6.26 4.77
C GLY A 184 14.76 6.98 5.11
N THR A 185 14.11 7.54 4.09
CA THR A 185 12.84 8.25 4.24
C THR A 185 11.83 7.78 3.21
N VAL A 186 10.59 7.59 3.64
CA VAL A 186 9.46 7.37 2.75
C VAL A 186 8.40 8.41 3.01
N ASP A 187 8.10 9.22 2.00
CA ASP A 187 7.08 10.27 2.05
C ASP A 187 5.98 9.97 1.02
N ILE A 188 4.75 9.87 1.50
CA ILE A 188 3.59 9.48 0.70
C ILE A 188 2.49 10.52 0.89
N GLU A 189 2.00 11.03 -0.22
CA GLU A 189 0.88 11.96 -0.28
C GLU A 189 -0.12 11.53 -1.38
N GLY A 190 -1.40 11.42 -1.05
CA GLY A 190 -2.40 11.08 -2.07
C GLY A 190 -2.29 9.65 -2.61
N LEU A 191 -1.88 8.68 -1.80
CA LEU A 191 -1.88 7.27 -2.20
C LEU A 191 -3.28 6.67 -2.05
N TYR A 192 -3.85 6.15 -3.14
CA TYR A 192 -5.13 5.43 -3.13
C TYR A 192 -4.91 3.94 -3.37
N VAL A 193 -5.33 3.08 -2.43
CA VAL A 193 -5.23 1.62 -2.56
C VAL A 193 -6.59 1.00 -2.29
N SER A 194 -7.18 0.36 -3.31
CA SER A 194 -8.52 -0.20 -3.18
C SER A 194 -8.70 -1.56 -3.83
N ASN A 195 -9.56 -2.37 -3.21
CA ASN A 195 -9.93 -3.71 -3.70
C ASN A 195 -8.71 -4.60 -3.95
N THR A 196 -7.66 -4.45 -3.14
CA THR A 196 -6.46 -5.28 -3.24
C THR A 196 -6.65 -6.56 -2.43
N LEU A 197 -6.45 -7.71 -3.07
CA LEU A 197 -6.33 -9.01 -2.40
C LEU A 197 -4.84 -9.37 -2.31
N ALA A 198 -4.29 -9.19 -1.13
CA ALA A 198 -2.90 -9.51 -0.82
C ALA A 198 -2.78 -10.86 -0.12
N GLN A 199 -1.73 -11.61 -0.44
CA GLN A 199 -1.30 -12.78 0.29
C GLN A 199 -0.08 -12.36 1.12
N ALA A 200 -0.20 -12.50 2.45
CA ALA A 200 0.75 -12.03 3.46
C ALA A 200 1.02 -10.50 3.52
N PHE A 201 1.60 -10.06 4.63
CA PHE A 201 1.94 -8.67 4.99
C PHE A 201 0.80 -7.67 4.84
N ALA A 202 0.73 -6.84 3.81
CA ALA A 202 -0.31 -5.83 3.63
C ALA A 202 -0.32 -5.36 2.17
N PRO A 203 -1.38 -4.70 1.68
CA PRO A 203 -1.33 -4.01 0.39
C PRO A 203 -0.17 -3.02 0.29
N VAL A 204 0.20 -2.36 1.39
CA VAL A 204 1.37 -1.48 1.45
C VAL A 204 2.29 -1.92 2.58
N VAL A 205 3.57 -2.13 2.27
CA VAL A 205 4.59 -2.54 3.22
C VAL A 205 5.77 -1.58 3.13
N ILE A 206 6.11 -0.96 4.25
CA ILE A 206 7.19 0.04 4.30
C ILE A 206 8.05 -0.22 5.54
N ALA A 207 9.36 -0.38 5.32
CA ALA A 207 10.38 -0.40 6.35
C ALA A 207 11.40 0.73 6.09
N ALA A 208 11.49 1.71 6.99
CA ALA A 208 12.33 2.90 6.81
C ALA A 208 12.87 3.49 8.13
N ASN A 209 13.71 4.53 8.09
CA ASN A 209 13.96 5.32 9.31
C ASN A 209 12.78 6.25 9.61
N THR A 210 12.28 6.95 8.59
CA THR A 210 11.16 7.89 8.73
C THR A 210 10.07 7.59 7.71
N ILE A 211 8.82 7.54 8.17
CA ILE A 211 7.64 7.35 7.33
C ILE A 211 6.65 8.49 7.54
N ALA A 212 6.26 9.15 6.46
CA ALA A 212 5.14 10.08 6.41
C ALA A 212 4.08 9.58 5.41
N LEU A 213 2.83 9.51 5.86
CA LEU A 213 1.67 9.12 5.06
C LEU A 213 0.58 10.17 5.21
N ARG A 214 0.25 10.87 4.13
CA ARG A 214 -0.59 12.06 4.15
C ARG A 214 -1.69 11.92 3.09
N GLN A 215 -2.90 12.36 3.42
CA GLN A 215 -4.00 12.48 2.45
C GLN A 215 -4.25 11.19 1.64
N SER A 216 -4.04 10.03 2.27
CA SER A 216 -4.03 8.74 1.59
C SER A 216 -5.25 7.91 1.99
N SER A 217 -5.66 6.99 1.14
CA SER A 217 -6.98 6.37 1.22
C SER A 217 -6.91 4.88 0.86
N PHE A 218 -7.34 4.03 1.79
CA PHE A 218 -7.22 2.58 1.74
C PHE A 218 -8.59 1.93 1.95
N HIS A 219 -9.12 1.28 0.90
CA HIS A 219 -10.50 0.84 0.86
C HIS A 219 -10.65 -0.62 0.45
N PHE A 220 -11.47 -1.38 1.19
CA PHE A 220 -11.91 -2.73 0.78
C PHE A 220 -10.76 -3.71 0.50
N ASN A 221 -9.59 -3.46 1.10
CA ASN A 221 -8.45 -4.33 0.91
C ASN A 221 -8.58 -5.56 1.82
N ARG A 222 -8.04 -6.68 1.35
CA ARG A 222 -8.12 -7.96 2.06
C ARG A 222 -6.76 -8.64 2.05
N VAL A 223 -6.27 -9.00 3.22
CA VAL A 223 -5.06 -9.81 3.41
C VAL A 223 -5.45 -11.17 3.95
N LEU A 224 -4.92 -12.23 3.36
CA LEU A 224 -5.11 -13.61 3.82
C LEU A 224 -3.75 -14.32 3.94
N HIS A 225 -3.60 -15.18 4.94
CA HIS A 225 -2.40 -16.03 5.05
C HIS A 225 -2.27 -16.99 3.85
N ASN A 226 -3.37 -17.66 3.51
CA ASN A 226 -3.45 -18.60 2.39
C ASN A 226 -4.67 -18.26 1.54
N MET A 227 -4.48 -18.06 0.24
CA MET A 227 -5.61 -17.80 -0.66
C MET A 227 -6.51 -19.01 -0.90
N ALA A 228 -6.04 -20.22 -0.58
CA ALA A 228 -6.82 -21.46 -0.67
C ALA A 228 -7.55 -21.83 0.63
N ASN A 229 -7.16 -21.26 1.77
CA ASN A 229 -7.75 -21.57 3.07
C ASN A 229 -8.22 -20.26 3.73
N THR A 230 -9.51 -20.15 4.03
CA THR A 230 -10.08 -19.02 4.78
C THR A 230 -9.73 -19.07 6.27
N GLU A 231 -8.96 -20.06 6.70
CA GLU A 231 -8.53 -20.24 8.07
C GLU A 231 -7.32 -19.36 8.35
N ALA A 232 -7.48 -18.51 9.36
CA ALA A 232 -6.51 -17.50 9.70
C ALA A 232 -5.54 -18.03 10.78
N LEU A 233 -4.31 -17.49 10.81
CA LEU A 233 -3.25 -18.00 11.70
C LEU A 233 -3.55 -17.74 13.18
N SER A 234 -3.25 -18.71 14.04
CA SER A 234 -3.46 -18.60 15.51
C SER A 234 -2.54 -17.60 16.23
N ALA A 235 -1.47 -17.13 15.57
CA ALA A 235 -0.50 -16.19 16.12
C ALA A 235 -0.22 -15.01 15.18
N CYS A 236 -0.52 -13.79 15.65
CA CYS A 236 -0.02 -12.56 15.04
C CYS A 236 1.43 -12.34 15.46
N PRO A 237 2.41 -12.37 14.54
CA PRO A 237 3.80 -12.09 14.87
C PRO A 237 3.97 -10.62 15.28
N ARG A 238 4.84 -10.38 16.26
CA ARG A 238 5.07 -9.06 16.87
C ARG A 238 6.12 -8.20 16.15
N GLN A 239 6.83 -8.75 15.17
CA GLN A 239 7.91 -8.04 14.49
C GLN A 239 7.84 -8.34 13.00
N LEU A 240 7.96 -7.32 12.15
CA LEU A 240 8.32 -7.47 10.74
C LEU A 240 9.76 -7.94 10.79
N ALA A 241 9.97 -9.25 10.96
CA ALA A 241 11.33 -9.73 10.93
C ALA A 241 11.83 -9.44 9.51
N LEU A 242 13.02 -8.84 9.39
CA LEU A 242 13.91 -8.91 8.23
C LEU A 242 14.22 -10.37 7.78
N SER A 243 13.50 -11.33 8.36
CA SER A 243 13.47 -12.75 8.04
C SER A 243 12.22 -13.02 7.18
N PRO A 244 12.32 -13.80 6.10
CA PRO A 244 11.23 -14.07 5.17
C PRO A 244 10.03 -14.85 5.76
N PHE A 245 9.99 -15.07 7.07
CA PHE A 245 8.93 -15.80 7.73
C PHE A 245 8.48 -15.10 9.02
N THR A 246 7.36 -14.37 8.96
CA THR A 246 6.12 -14.74 9.68
C THR A 246 4.98 -13.74 9.47
N GLY A 247 3.81 -14.30 9.11
CA GLY A 247 2.44 -13.80 9.32
C GLY A 247 1.91 -12.66 8.43
N PRO A 248 0.63 -12.75 7.99
CA PRO A 248 -0.11 -11.61 7.43
C PRO A 248 -0.29 -10.50 8.46
N ARG A 249 -0.20 -9.28 7.97
CA ARG A 249 -0.31 -8.03 8.73
C ARG A 249 -1.43 -7.21 8.07
N ALA A 250 -1.48 -5.94 8.40
CA ALA A 250 -2.65 -5.11 8.27
C ALA A 250 -3.44 -5.16 6.95
N GLY A 251 -4.75 -4.92 7.05
CA GLY A 251 -5.62 -4.89 5.87
C GLY A 251 -5.28 -3.77 4.90
N ALA A 252 -4.68 -2.67 5.35
CA ALA A 252 -4.29 -1.53 4.51
C ALA A 252 -2.77 -1.38 4.40
N ALA A 253 -2.08 -1.15 5.52
CA ALA A 253 -0.65 -0.88 5.52
C ALA A 253 0.07 -1.45 6.73
N SER A 254 1.25 -2.05 6.48
CA SER A 254 2.21 -2.45 7.50
C SER A 254 3.41 -1.51 7.43
N LEU A 255 3.59 -0.71 8.48
CA LEU A 255 4.59 0.35 8.55
C LEU A 255 5.56 0.07 9.68
N GLU A 256 6.84 0.11 9.36
CA GLU A 256 7.92 -0.12 10.28
C GLU A 256 8.96 1.00 10.19
N ALA A 257 9.21 1.68 11.31
CA ALA A 257 10.15 2.79 11.35
C ALA A 257 11.19 2.68 12.46
N GLY A 258 12.42 3.12 12.17
CA GLY A 258 13.47 3.31 13.18
C GLY A 258 13.24 4.58 14.01
N THR A 259 12.80 5.67 13.38
CA THR A 259 12.71 7.00 14.00
C THR A 259 11.26 7.43 14.23
N SER A 260 10.42 7.47 13.19
CA SER A 260 9.04 7.96 13.34
C SER A 260 8.08 7.48 12.25
N ILE A 261 6.80 7.40 12.61
CA ILE A 261 5.68 7.17 11.70
C ILE A 261 4.67 8.30 11.91
N THR A 262 4.37 9.07 10.86
CA THR A 262 3.33 10.10 10.89
C THR A 262 2.26 9.78 9.87
N ILE A 263 1.01 9.72 10.31
CA ILE A 263 -0.17 9.51 9.46
C ILE A 263 -1.11 10.69 9.65
N THR A 264 -1.39 11.43 8.57
CA THR A 264 -2.23 12.63 8.63
C THR A 264 -3.28 12.61 7.51
N ASP A 265 -4.48 13.12 7.80
CA ASP A 265 -5.55 13.29 6.81
C ASP A 265 -5.88 12.02 6.00
N SER A 266 -5.71 10.83 6.59
CA SER A 266 -5.79 9.57 5.86
C SER A 266 -7.01 8.73 6.23
N ILE A 267 -7.53 7.96 5.28
CA ILE A 267 -8.74 7.16 5.42
C ILE A 267 -8.40 5.68 5.28
N PHE A 268 -8.78 4.88 6.27
CA PHE A 268 -8.67 3.43 6.28
C PHE A 268 -10.06 2.84 6.51
N TRP A 269 -10.67 2.34 5.45
CA TRP A 269 -12.07 1.94 5.45
C TRP A 269 -12.30 0.52 4.93
N ASN A 270 -13.01 -0.28 5.72
CA ASN A 270 -13.44 -1.63 5.33
C ASN A 270 -12.31 -2.54 4.86
N ASN A 271 -11.14 -2.42 5.48
CA ASN A 271 -10.02 -3.31 5.25
C ASN A 271 -10.13 -4.53 6.17
N THR A 272 -9.70 -5.69 5.69
CA THR A 272 -9.72 -6.94 6.44
C THR A 272 -8.36 -7.61 6.37
N ALA A 273 -7.85 -8.04 7.50
CA ALA A 273 -6.66 -8.87 7.57
C ALA A 273 -6.77 -9.90 8.68
N ASP A 274 -5.90 -10.89 8.65
CA ASP A 274 -5.73 -11.81 9.78
C ASP A 274 -5.36 -11.05 11.07
N CYS A 275 -4.52 -10.00 10.97
CA CYS A 275 -4.05 -9.16 12.08
C CYS A 275 -4.09 -7.66 11.71
N GLY A 276 -4.35 -6.78 12.69
CA GLY A 276 -4.30 -5.32 12.52
C GLY A 276 -5.22 -4.79 11.42
N GLY A 277 -6.54 -4.94 11.58
CA GLY A 277 -7.51 -4.91 10.48
C GLY A 277 -7.35 -3.76 9.46
N ALA A 278 -6.87 -2.59 9.87
CA ALA A 278 -6.39 -1.53 8.97
C ALA A 278 -4.87 -1.34 8.99
N LEU A 279 -4.28 -1.06 10.16
CA LEU A 279 -2.87 -0.70 10.31
C LEU A 279 -2.11 -1.67 11.20
N TYR A 280 -0.87 -1.95 10.82
CA TYR A 280 0.14 -2.62 11.63
C TYR A 280 1.35 -1.71 11.72
N LEU A 281 1.67 -1.24 12.92
CA LEU A 281 2.75 -0.32 13.18
C LEU A 281 3.78 -1.04 14.06
N THR A 282 5.06 -0.98 13.70
CA THR A 282 6.12 -1.58 14.52
C THR A 282 7.39 -0.74 14.46
N GLN A 283 8.29 -1.02 15.39
CA GLN A 283 9.56 -0.33 15.53
C GLN A 283 10.73 -1.18 15.00
N LEU A 284 11.63 -0.58 14.22
CA LEU A 284 13.00 -1.08 14.02
C LEU A 284 13.86 -0.66 15.21
N ALA A 285 13.46 -1.05 16.42
CA ALA A 285 14.20 -0.67 17.61
C ALA A 285 15.35 -1.63 17.82
N THR A 286 16.56 -1.11 17.99
CA THR A 286 17.50 -1.81 18.88
C THR A 286 17.04 -1.63 20.32
N ALA A 287 17.46 -2.48 21.25
CA ALA A 287 17.06 -2.38 22.67
C ALA A 287 17.41 -1.04 23.36
N ALA A 288 18.14 -0.15 22.68
CA ALA A 288 18.49 1.20 23.12
C ALA A 288 17.53 2.31 22.61
N ASP A 289 16.69 2.03 21.60
CA ASP A 289 15.80 3.03 21.00
C ASP A 289 14.47 3.14 21.73
N THR A 290 14.35 4.19 22.54
CA THR A 290 13.18 4.45 23.39
C THR A 290 12.14 5.38 22.74
N ASN A 291 12.33 5.80 21.48
CA ASN A 291 11.68 7.02 20.96
C ASN A 291 10.99 6.93 19.59
N THR A 292 10.56 5.76 19.13
CA THR A 292 9.71 5.76 17.91
C THR A 292 8.30 6.24 18.26
N ARG A 293 7.94 7.38 17.69
CA ARG A 293 6.63 8.00 17.85
C ARG A 293 5.78 7.71 16.62
N ALA A 294 4.75 6.90 16.80
CA ALA A 294 3.64 6.84 15.85
C ALA A 294 2.65 7.95 16.19
N SER A 295 2.43 8.88 15.26
CA SER A 295 1.42 9.94 15.37
C SER A 295 0.38 9.74 14.29
N ILE A 296 -0.89 9.70 14.69
CA ILE A 296 -2.03 9.64 13.76
C ILE A 296 -2.94 10.82 14.06
N THR A 297 -3.08 11.72 13.10
CA THR A 297 -3.85 12.97 13.23
C THR A 297 -4.84 13.11 12.08
N ASP A 298 -6.02 13.66 12.36
CA ASP A 298 -7.04 13.97 11.35
C ASP A 298 -7.39 12.80 10.40
N SER A 299 -7.26 11.57 10.89
CA SER A 299 -7.40 10.35 10.11
C SER A 299 -8.62 9.53 10.55
N SER A 300 -9.25 8.83 9.61
CA SER A 300 -10.43 8.00 9.86
C SER A 300 -10.08 6.52 9.69
N ILE A 301 -10.28 5.72 10.75
CA ILE A 301 -10.07 4.27 10.75
C ILE A 301 -11.38 3.62 11.15
N ALA A 302 -12.14 3.12 10.17
CA ALA A 302 -13.49 2.63 10.41
C ALA A 302 -13.85 1.39 9.59
N TYR A 303 -14.75 0.57 10.15
CA TYR A 303 -15.28 -0.66 9.52
C TYR A 303 -14.22 -1.71 9.15
N ASN A 304 -13.03 -1.63 9.74
CA ASN A 304 -11.95 -2.57 9.51
C ASN A 304 -12.08 -3.80 10.42
N ALA A 305 -11.63 -4.97 9.96
CA ALA A 305 -11.78 -6.24 10.65
C ALA A 305 -10.46 -7.01 10.76
N ALA A 306 -10.19 -7.56 11.94
CA ALA A 306 -9.15 -8.56 12.15
C ALA A 306 -9.80 -9.95 12.22
N LEU A 307 -9.31 -10.94 11.45
CA LEU A 307 -9.88 -12.29 11.41
C LEU A 307 -9.45 -13.14 12.60
N VAL A 308 -8.28 -12.88 13.20
CA VAL A 308 -7.81 -13.57 14.41
C VAL A 308 -7.37 -12.52 15.43
N ARG A 309 -8.04 -12.52 16.59
CA ARG A 309 -7.85 -11.58 17.71
C ARG A 309 -8.46 -10.19 17.49
N GLY A 310 -8.45 -9.39 18.56
CA GLY A 310 -8.86 -7.99 18.54
C GLY A 310 -7.83 -7.09 17.85
N GLY A 311 -8.26 -5.90 17.43
CA GLY A 311 -7.43 -4.94 16.69
C GLY A 311 -7.97 -4.60 15.30
N GLY A 312 -9.29 -4.49 15.15
CA GLY A 312 -9.91 -4.16 13.86
C GLY A 312 -9.34 -2.89 13.21
N GLY A 313 -8.91 -1.90 14.00
CA GLY A 313 -8.28 -0.67 13.49
C GLY A 313 -6.76 -0.76 13.38
N ILE A 314 -6.07 -0.65 14.52
CA ILE A 314 -4.61 -0.52 14.60
C ILE A 314 -4.07 -1.66 15.48
N TYR A 315 -2.96 -2.25 15.04
CA TYR A 315 -2.08 -3.06 15.84
C TYR A 315 -0.72 -2.34 15.93
N ALA A 316 -0.21 -2.11 17.13
CA ALA A 316 1.05 -1.41 17.40
C ALA A 316 1.81 -2.07 18.56
#